data_AF-A0A7C7LKM5-F1
#
_entry.id   AF-A0A7C7LKM5-F1
#
_cell.length_a   1.000
_cell.length_b   1.000
_cell.length_c   1.000
_cell.angle_alpha   90.00
_cell.angle_beta   90.00
_cell.angle_gamma   90.00
#
_symmetry.space_group_name_H-M   'P 1'
#
loop_
_entity.id
_entity.type
_entity.pdbx_description
1 polymer ?
#
loop_
_entity_poly.entity_id
_entity_poly.type
_entity_poly.pdbx_seq_one_letter_code
_entity_poly.pdbx_strand_id
1 'polypeptide(L)'
;PYAGDDYGKYVELMIDAGFNAGYDLVGIHAFDDAVTAIENAEAIYVGGGNTFRLIDQLHSNGTLQAIKKRVAGGMPYMGVSAGSNVASPTMKTTNDMPIVYPPSFDSLGLVSYQLNAHYFDGATFVKHHDEFEQHFGETRLDRIREFHECNDTPVIGLREGSVIVNQDGKAMLRGNSAAIFLKGMQVADVADGSDLLKHL
;
A
#
# COMPACT_ATOMS: atom_id res chain seq x y z
N PRO A 1 -7.28 1.24 10.79
CA PRO A 1 -7.47 -0.11 11.37
C PRO A 1 -8.27 -1.10 10.50
N TYR A 2 -8.98 -0.65 9.45
CA TYR A 2 -9.86 -1.51 8.63
C TYR A 2 -9.19 -2.73 7.96
N ALA A 3 -7.86 -2.78 7.89
CA ALA A 3 -7.14 -3.94 7.38
C ALA A 3 -7.06 -5.11 8.38
N GLY A 4 -7.35 -4.87 9.67
CA GLY A 4 -7.40 -5.86 10.75
C GLY A 4 -8.83 -6.35 11.03
N ASP A 5 -9.01 -7.24 12.01
CA ASP A 5 -10.32 -7.71 12.50
C ASP A 5 -10.71 -7.04 13.82
N ASP A 6 -9.74 -6.85 14.72
CA ASP A 6 -9.90 -6.14 15.98
C ASP A 6 -9.31 -4.72 15.86
N TYR A 7 -10.19 -3.75 15.61
CA TYR A 7 -9.77 -2.38 15.35
C TYR A 7 -9.23 -1.67 16.60
N GLY A 8 -9.79 -1.96 17.77
CA GLY A 8 -9.37 -1.34 19.04
C GLY A 8 -7.98 -1.81 19.41
N LYS A 9 -7.78 -3.14 19.43
CA LYS A 9 -6.49 -3.76 19.71
C LYS A 9 -5.41 -3.33 18.71
N TYR A 10 -5.75 -3.17 17.44
CA TYR A 10 -4.80 -2.68 16.43
C TYR A 10 -4.27 -1.28 16.80
N VAL A 11 -5.17 -0.38 17.19
CA VAL A 11 -4.80 1.01 17.57
C VAL A 11 -4.01 1.03 18.86
N GLU A 12 -4.42 0.26 19.87
CA GLU A 12 -3.70 0.10 21.14
C GLU A 12 -2.26 -0.38 20.91
N LEU A 13 -2.07 -1.44 20.12
CA LEU A 13 -0.73 -1.97 19.81
C LEU A 13 0.17 -0.93 19.14
N MET A 14 -0.39 -0.07 18.28
CA MET A 14 0.38 1.01 17.66
C MET A 14 0.81 2.07 18.66
N ILE A 15 -0.09 2.45 19.59
CA ILE A 15 0.20 3.42 20.64
C ILE A 15 1.25 2.86 21.60
N ASP A 16 1.07 1.61 22.06
CA ASP A 16 1.98 0.94 22.98
C ASP A 16 3.39 0.76 22.40
N ALA A 17 3.48 0.53 21.09
CA ALA A 17 4.76 0.47 20.37
C ALA A 17 5.36 1.85 20.05
N GLY A 18 4.69 2.95 20.43
CA GLY A 18 5.17 4.32 20.23
C GLY A 18 5.06 4.84 18.80
N PHE A 19 4.28 4.19 17.93
CA PHE A 19 4.11 4.62 16.53
C PHE A 19 3.25 5.88 16.38
N ASN A 20 2.62 6.36 17.44
CA ASN A 20 1.91 7.64 17.43
C ASN A 20 2.86 8.85 17.46
N ALA A 21 4.15 8.66 17.78
CA ALA A 21 5.18 9.70 17.74
C ALA A 21 4.81 11.01 18.49
N GLY A 22 4.02 10.90 19.56
CA GLY A 22 3.55 12.03 20.36
C GLY A 22 2.26 12.70 19.87
N TYR A 23 1.67 12.23 18.76
CA TYR A 23 0.36 12.65 18.29
C TYR A 23 -0.76 11.81 18.90
N ASP A 24 -1.98 12.35 18.90
CA ASP A 24 -3.19 11.63 19.27
C ASP A 24 -3.60 10.68 18.14
N LEU A 25 -3.36 9.37 18.33
CA LEU A 25 -3.75 8.34 17.37
C LEU A 25 -5.13 7.80 17.72
N VAL A 26 -6.16 8.26 17.00
CA VAL A 26 -7.54 7.79 17.20
C VAL A 26 -7.97 6.88 16.06
N GLY A 27 -8.49 5.70 16.41
CA GLY A 27 -9.05 4.78 15.43
C GLY A 27 -10.34 5.32 14.81
N ILE A 28 -10.42 5.37 13.48
CA ILE A 28 -11.63 5.83 12.77
C ILE A 28 -12.92 5.08 13.15
N HIS A 29 -12.79 3.83 13.62
CA HIS A 29 -13.91 3.00 14.08
C HIS A 29 -14.55 3.49 15.40
N ALA A 30 -13.92 4.41 16.12
CA ALA A 30 -14.46 5.00 17.34
C ALA A 30 -15.42 6.18 17.08
N PHE A 31 -15.61 6.55 15.80
CA PHE A 31 -16.51 7.62 15.40
C PHE A 31 -17.78 7.03 14.77
N ASP A 32 -18.95 7.61 15.09
CA ASP A 32 -20.22 7.22 14.49
C ASP A 32 -20.27 7.56 12.99
N ASP A 33 -19.59 8.66 12.60
CA ASP A 33 -19.46 9.10 11.21
C ASP A 33 -17.98 9.17 10.81
N ALA A 34 -17.54 8.13 10.11
CA ALA A 34 -16.18 8.01 9.60
C ALA A 34 -15.81 9.11 8.60
N VAL A 35 -16.76 9.59 7.79
CA VAL A 35 -16.51 10.66 6.81
C VAL A 35 -16.23 11.97 7.54
N THR A 36 -17.09 12.34 8.48
CA THR A 36 -16.89 13.54 9.31
C THR A 36 -15.58 13.46 10.11
N ALA A 37 -15.20 12.27 10.61
CA ALA A 37 -13.92 12.09 11.29
C ALA A 37 -12.72 12.39 10.38
N ILE A 38 -12.74 11.91 9.13
CA ILE A 38 -11.69 12.20 8.13
C ILE A 38 -11.67 13.69 7.76
N GLU A 39 -12.83 14.32 7.62
CA GLU A 39 -12.91 15.73 7.25
C GLU A 39 -12.26 16.66 8.31
N ASN A 40 -12.32 16.25 9.58
CA ASN A 40 -11.72 16.99 10.70
C ASN A 40 -10.31 16.52 11.07
N ALA A 41 -9.80 15.44 10.49
CA ALA A 41 -8.47 14.92 10.80
C ALA A 41 -7.35 15.83 10.26
N GLU A 42 -6.27 15.97 11.04
CA GLU A 42 -5.08 16.73 10.65
C GLU A 42 -4.11 15.90 9.79
N ALA A 43 -4.11 14.59 9.96
CA ALA A 43 -3.35 13.62 9.17
C ALA A 43 -4.07 12.27 9.16
N ILE A 44 -3.76 11.41 8.19
CA ILE A 44 -4.28 10.04 8.15
C ILE A 44 -3.17 9.02 8.06
N TYR A 45 -3.25 8.01 8.94
CA TYR A 45 -2.43 6.82 8.88
C TYR A 45 -3.27 5.61 8.47
N VAL A 46 -2.82 4.89 7.44
CA VAL A 46 -3.44 3.65 6.96
C VAL A 46 -2.44 2.51 7.14
N GLY A 47 -2.68 1.69 8.16
CA GLY A 47 -1.82 0.56 8.50
C GLY A 47 -1.94 -0.65 7.57
N GLY A 48 -1.05 -1.62 7.79
CA GLY A 48 -1.04 -2.91 7.10
C GLY A 48 -2.08 -3.90 7.63
N GLY A 49 -2.22 -5.04 6.96
CA GLY A 49 -3.23 -6.06 7.22
C GLY A 49 -3.68 -6.64 5.88
N ASN A 50 -4.95 -7.02 5.74
CA ASN A 50 -5.47 -7.49 4.46
C ASN A 50 -6.06 -6.34 3.62
N THR A 51 -5.53 -6.14 2.41
CA THR A 51 -5.92 -5.08 1.47
C THR A 51 -7.36 -5.23 0.97
N PHE A 52 -7.84 -6.47 0.76
CA PHE A 52 -9.23 -6.70 0.32
C PHE A 52 -10.23 -6.26 1.39
N ARG A 53 -9.96 -6.61 2.65
CA ARG A 53 -10.76 -6.11 3.78
C ARG A 53 -10.69 -4.60 3.92
N LEU A 54 -9.49 -4.03 3.81
CA LEU A 54 -9.29 -2.58 3.88
C LEU A 54 -10.13 -1.86 2.81
N ILE A 55 -10.03 -2.27 1.54
CA ILE A 55 -10.74 -1.58 0.46
C ILE A 55 -12.26 -1.75 0.59
N ASP A 56 -12.73 -2.92 1.00
CA ASP A 56 -14.14 -3.20 1.23
C ASP A 56 -14.75 -2.25 2.26
N GLN A 57 -14.04 -2.05 3.38
CA GLN A 57 -14.44 -1.11 4.42
C GLN A 57 -14.34 0.35 3.97
N LEU A 58 -13.31 0.72 3.19
CA LEU A 58 -13.18 2.08 2.67
C LEU A 58 -14.35 2.45 1.74
N HIS A 59 -14.77 1.52 0.88
CA HIS A 59 -15.96 1.66 0.03
C HIS A 59 -17.24 1.70 0.86
N SER A 60 -17.45 0.71 1.73
CA SER A 60 -18.69 0.56 2.50
C SER A 60 -18.97 1.73 3.44
N ASN A 61 -17.92 2.35 4.00
CA ASN A 61 -18.04 3.52 4.87
C ASN A 61 -18.02 4.86 4.09
N GLY A 62 -17.96 4.85 2.75
CA GLY A 62 -17.93 6.06 1.93
C GLY A 62 -16.66 6.92 2.10
N THR A 63 -15.62 6.39 2.73
CA THR A 63 -14.46 7.16 3.19
C THR A 63 -13.44 7.46 2.08
N LEU A 64 -13.45 6.72 0.98
CA LEU A 64 -12.49 6.93 -0.13
C LEU A 64 -12.50 8.38 -0.63
N GLN A 65 -13.67 8.95 -0.91
CA GLN A 65 -13.76 10.31 -1.44
C GLN A 65 -13.35 11.37 -0.42
N ALA A 66 -13.70 11.16 0.86
CA ALA A 66 -13.30 12.05 1.95
C ALA A 66 -11.77 12.11 2.08
N ILE A 67 -11.11 10.95 2.07
CA ILE A 67 -9.63 10.86 2.13
C ILE A 67 -9.02 11.56 0.92
N LYS A 68 -9.48 11.23 -0.30
CA LYS A 68 -8.98 11.85 -1.53
C LYS A 68 -9.07 13.37 -1.51
N LYS A 69 -10.23 13.92 -1.13
CA LYS A 69 -10.46 15.36 -1.03
C LYS A 69 -9.55 16.01 0.01
N ARG A 70 -9.42 15.41 1.19
CA ARG A 70 -8.58 15.94 2.27
C ARG A 70 -7.09 15.91 1.92
N VAL A 71 -6.60 14.82 1.34
CA VAL A 71 -5.21 14.70 0.90
C VAL A 71 -4.91 15.69 -0.24
N ALA A 72 -5.80 15.82 -1.22
CA ALA A 72 -5.67 16.85 -2.26
C ALA A 72 -5.67 18.29 -1.69
N GLY A 73 -6.35 18.49 -0.55
CA GLY A 73 -6.33 19.74 0.21
C GLY A 73 -5.13 19.93 1.14
N GLY A 74 -4.14 19.02 1.10
CA GLY A 74 -2.88 19.14 1.85
C GLY A 74 -2.81 18.33 3.15
N MET A 75 -3.81 17.52 3.48
CA MET A 75 -3.73 16.61 4.63
C MET A 75 -2.66 15.53 4.38
N PRO A 76 -1.67 15.35 5.28
CA PRO A 76 -0.67 14.29 5.14
C PRO A 76 -1.31 12.89 5.16
N TYR A 77 -0.82 12.02 4.27
CA TYR A 77 -1.17 10.61 4.20
C TYR A 77 0.07 9.76 4.46
N MET A 78 -0.04 8.81 5.39
CA MET A 78 0.97 7.78 5.62
C MET A 78 0.34 6.40 5.46
N GLY A 79 0.78 5.64 4.47
CA GLY A 79 0.32 4.28 4.21
C GLY A 79 1.45 3.27 4.34
N VAL A 80 1.21 2.18 5.06
CA VAL A 80 2.16 1.06 5.23
C VAL A 80 1.54 -0.22 4.71
N SER A 81 2.30 -1.02 3.93
CA SER A 81 1.85 -2.32 3.40
C SER A 81 0.54 -2.17 2.60
N ALA A 82 -0.56 -2.78 3.04
CA ALA A 82 -1.90 -2.59 2.48
C ALA A 82 -2.29 -1.10 2.32
N GLY A 83 -1.91 -0.25 3.29
CA GLY A 83 -2.09 1.20 3.21
C GLY A 83 -1.28 1.85 2.08
N SER A 84 -0.12 1.31 1.75
CA SER A 84 0.66 1.73 0.58
C SER A 84 -0.02 1.28 -0.72
N ASN A 85 -0.54 0.04 -0.78
CA ASN A 85 -1.28 -0.44 -1.95
C ASN A 85 -2.51 0.45 -2.26
N VAL A 86 -3.35 0.77 -1.27
CA VAL A 86 -4.58 1.56 -1.51
C VAL A 86 -4.32 3.03 -1.81
N ALA A 87 -3.09 3.54 -1.63
CA ALA A 87 -2.72 4.87 -2.12
C ALA A 87 -2.67 4.92 -3.66
N SER A 88 -2.49 3.77 -4.32
CA SER A 88 -2.44 3.62 -5.77
C SER A 88 -3.84 3.79 -6.42
N PRO A 89 -3.95 3.90 -7.76
CA PRO A 89 -5.25 3.95 -8.44
C PRO A 89 -6.14 2.74 -8.14
N THR A 90 -5.56 1.55 -8.04
CA THR A 90 -6.29 0.32 -7.69
C THR A 90 -5.49 -0.57 -6.74
N MET A 91 -6.15 -1.50 -6.06
CA MET A 91 -5.47 -2.49 -5.23
C MET A 91 -4.91 -3.70 -6.00
N LYS A 92 -4.97 -3.72 -7.34
CA LYS A 92 -4.68 -4.88 -8.20
C LYS A 92 -3.27 -5.49 -8.06
N THR A 93 -2.34 -4.76 -7.44
CA THR A 93 -0.95 -5.18 -7.21
C THR A 93 -0.66 -5.51 -5.75
N THR A 94 -1.70 -5.77 -4.93
CA THR A 94 -1.50 -6.37 -3.61
C THR A 94 -1.04 -7.83 -3.72
N ASN A 95 -0.38 -8.32 -2.67
CA ASN A 95 -0.01 -9.73 -2.53
C ASN A 95 -1.02 -10.51 -1.70
N ASP A 96 -2.01 -9.82 -1.16
CA ASP A 96 -2.94 -10.40 -0.21
C ASP A 96 -3.89 -11.37 -0.90
N MET A 97 -4.32 -12.38 -0.13
CA MET A 97 -5.36 -13.29 -0.57
C MET A 97 -6.74 -12.57 -0.55
N PRO A 98 -7.60 -12.79 -1.57
CA PRO A 98 -8.94 -12.19 -1.65
C PRO A 98 -9.92 -12.84 -0.66
N ILE A 99 -9.80 -12.52 0.63
CA ILE A 99 -10.65 -13.09 1.68
C ILE A 99 -12.07 -12.52 1.73
N VAL A 100 -12.30 -11.38 1.06
CA VAL A 100 -13.60 -10.73 0.86
C VAL A 100 -13.69 -10.19 -0.56
N TYR A 101 -14.91 -9.98 -1.05
CA TYR A 101 -15.14 -9.41 -2.38
C TYR A 101 -15.60 -7.96 -2.27
N PRO A 102 -14.71 -6.97 -2.46
CA PRO A 102 -15.07 -5.57 -2.32
C PRO A 102 -15.94 -5.08 -3.49
N PRO A 103 -16.70 -3.97 -3.31
CA PRO A 103 -17.52 -3.39 -4.37
C PRO A 103 -16.75 -2.98 -5.63
N SER A 104 -15.49 -2.59 -5.48
CA SER A 104 -14.56 -2.28 -6.57
C SER A 104 -13.11 -2.46 -6.10
N PHE A 105 -12.19 -2.68 -7.03
CA PHE A 105 -10.74 -2.60 -6.79
C PHE A 105 -10.18 -1.18 -6.90
N ASP A 106 -11.00 -0.21 -7.29
CA ASP A 106 -10.62 1.20 -7.30
C ASP A 106 -10.28 1.66 -5.88
N SER A 107 -9.15 2.34 -5.76
CA SER A 107 -8.57 2.77 -4.49
C SER A 107 -8.48 4.30 -4.42
N LEU A 108 -7.57 4.83 -3.60
CA LEU A 108 -7.50 6.27 -3.35
C LEU A 108 -6.95 7.03 -4.56
N GLY A 109 -6.04 6.44 -5.35
CA GLY A 109 -5.44 7.13 -6.50
C GLY A 109 -4.71 8.42 -6.10
N LEU A 110 -4.01 8.41 -4.96
CA LEU A 110 -3.19 9.52 -4.48
C LEU A 110 -1.87 9.63 -5.26
N VAL A 111 -1.43 8.54 -5.87
CA VAL A 111 -0.29 8.47 -6.78
C VAL A 111 -0.73 7.94 -8.14
N SER A 112 0.04 8.23 -9.20
CA SER A 112 -0.27 7.86 -10.59
C SER A 112 0.24 6.47 -11.01
N TYR A 113 0.77 5.70 -10.08
CA TYR A 113 1.37 4.39 -10.30
C TYR A 113 0.84 3.36 -9.31
N GLN A 114 0.97 2.09 -9.65
CA GLN A 114 0.65 0.98 -8.77
C GLN A 114 1.83 0.69 -7.85
N LEU A 115 1.53 0.39 -6.59
CA LEU A 115 2.51 -0.14 -5.65
C LEU A 115 2.32 -1.64 -5.48
N ASN A 116 3.40 -2.41 -5.62
CA ASN A 116 3.52 -3.75 -5.08
C ASN A 116 4.38 -3.68 -3.82
N ALA A 117 3.74 -3.50 -2.66
CA ALA A 117 4.42 -3.52 -1.37
C ALA A 117 5.03 -4.91 -1.11
N HIS A 118 6.07 -4.99 -0.28
CA HIS A 118 6.80 -6.24 0.00
C HIS A 118 7.26 -6.93 -1.28
N TYR A 119 7.75 -6.15 -2.24
CA TYR A 119 8.37 -6.73 -3.42
C TYR A 119 9.67 -7.42 -3.02
N PHE A 120 9.83 -8.64 -3.52
CA PHE A 120 11.07 -9.38 -3.45
C PHE A 120 11.36 -9.95 -4.83
N ASP A 121 12.63 -9.97 -5.19
CA ASP A 121 13.12 -10.65 -6.38
C ASP A 121 13.43 -12.12 -6.08
N GLY A 122 13.38 -12.94 -7.12
CA GLY A 122 13.78 -14.34 -7.06
C GLY A 122 12.66 -15.33 -6.74
N ALA A 123 13.08 -16.58 -6.54
CA ALA A 123 12.19 -17.70 -6.29
C ALA A 123 11.82 -17.78 -4.80
N THR A 124 10.62 -18.25 -4.52
CA THR A 124 10.21 -18.59 -3.15
C THR A 124 10.79 -19.96 -2.81
N PHE A 125 11.37 -20.08 -1.62
CA PHE A 125 11.83 -21.36 -1.09
C PHE A 125 10.96 -21.75 0.10
N VAL A 126 10.48 -22.99 0.10
CA VAL A 126 9.65 -23.54 1.19
C VAL A 126 10.52 -24.48 2.00
N LYS A 127 10.48 -24.31 3.32
CA LYS A 127 11.22 -25.17 4.24
C LYS A 127 10.43 -26.48 4.45
N HIS A 128 11.04 -27.60 4.07
CA HIS A 128 10.57 -28.94 4.36
C HIS A 128 11.61 -29.64 5.25
N HIS A 129 11.24 -29.92 6.51
CA HIS A 129 12.17 -30.34 7.56
C HIS A 129 13.35 -29.35 7.73
N ASP A 130 14.59 -29.79 7.48
CA ASP A 130 15.80 -28.98 7.58
C ASP A 130 16.33 -28.51 6.21
N GLU A 131 15.59 -28.76 5.12
CA GLU A 131 15.97 -28.38 3.76
C GLU A 131 15.04 -27.30 3.19
N PHE A 132 15.58 -26.49 2.28
CA PHE A 132 14.83 -25.49 1.53
C PHE A 132 14.66 -25.97 0.09
N GLU A 133 13.42 -26.21 -0.31
CA GLU A 133 13.07 -26.60 -1.67
C GLU A 133 12.50 -25.40 -2.43
N GLN A 134 12.88 -25.25 -3.69
CA GLN A 134 12.35 -24.17 -4.52
C GLN A 134 10.87 -24.44 -4.84
N HIS A 135 10.03 -23.44 -4.58
CA HIS A 135 8.65 -23.43 -5.05
C HIS A 135 8.59 -22.95 -6.50
N PHE A 136 7.93 -23.72 -7.36
CA PHE A 136 7.85 -23.47 -8.81
C PHE A 136 6.59 -22.71 -9.25
N GLY A 137 5.86 -22.08 -8.32
CA GLY A 137 4.79 -21.14 -8.66
C GLY A 137 5.33 -19.86 -9.31
N GLU A 138 4.42 -19.01 -9.81
CA GLU A 138 4.80 -17.76 -10.49
C GLU A 138 5.55 -16.84 -9.52
N THR A 139 6.68 -16.29 -9.97
CA THR A 139 7.45 -15.31 -9.21
C THR A 139 6.71 -13.99 -9.13
N ARG A 140 7.16 -13.07 -8.26
CA ARG A 140 6.54 -11.74 -8.21
C ARG A 140 6.68 -10.98 -9.54
N LEU A 141 7.82 -11.16 -10.21
CA LEU A 141 8.08 -10.63 -11.54
C LEU A 141 7.04 -11.14 -12.56
N ASP A 142 6.74 -12.44 -12.55
CA ASP A 142 5.80 -13.03 -13.49
C ASP A 142 4.38 -12.49 -13.27
N ARG A 143 3.92 -12.41 -12.01
CA ARG A 143 2.59 -11.85 -11.68
C ARG A 143 2.44 -10.38 -12.08
N ILE A 144 3.49 -9.59 -11.94
CA ILE A 144 3.45 -8.18 -12.38
C ILE A 144 3.44 -8.08 -13.92
N ARG A 145 4.10 -9.01 -14.63
CA ARG A 145 3.98 -9.08 -16.09
C ARG A 145 2.57 -9.43 -16.53
N GLU A 146 1.92 -10.40 -15.87
CA GLU A 146 0.50 -10.73 -16.10
C GLU A 146 -0.41 -9.52 -15.87
N PHE A 147 -0.14 -8.73 -14.82
CA PHE A 147 -0.83 -7.46 -14.62
C PHE A 147 -0.70 -6.54 -15.84
N HIS A 148 0.49 -6.44 -16.44
CA HIS A 148 0.73 -5.62 -17.63
C HIS A 148 0.16 -6.18 -18.94
N GLU A 149 -0.25 -7.44 -18.99
CA GLU A 149 -1.03 -7.97 -20.12
C GLU A 149 -2.39 -7.27 -20.20
N CYS A 150 -3.00 -6.97 -19.05
CA CYS A 150 -4.34 -6.40 -18.95
C CYS A 150 -4.36 -4.89 -18.62
N ASN A 151 -3.25 -4.30 -18.17
CA ASN A 151 -3.21 -2.93 -17.65
C ASN A 151 -1.94 -2.21 -18.13
N ASP A 152 -1.98 -0.88 -18.24
CA ASP A 152 -0.82 -0.08 -18.71
C ASP A 152 -0.16 0.73 -17.58
N THR A 153 -0.79 0.82 -16.40
CA THR A 153 -0.27 1.62 -15.28
C THR A 153 1.12 1.10 -14.84
N PRO A 154 2.12 1.98 -14.65
CA PRO A 154 3.42 1.59 -14.10
C PRO A 154 3.28 0.91 -12.73
N VAL A 155 4.10 -0.10 -12.46
CA VAL A 155 4.16 -0.75 -11.15
C VAL A 155 5.53 -0.47 -10.52
N ILE A 156 5.53 -0.07 -9.26
CA ILE A 156 6.73 0.04 -8.42
C ILE A 156 6.72 -1.12 -7.44
N GLY A 157 7.67 -2.04 -7.61
CA GLY A 157 7.99 -3.07 -6.64
C GLY A 157 8.78 -2.48 -5.48
N LEU A 158 8.08 -2.20 -4.37
CA LEU A 158 8.66 -1.55 -3.20
C LEU A 158 9.19 -2.62 -2.22
N ARG A 159 10.51 -2.68 -2.06
CA ARG A 159 11.17 -3.65 -1.18
C ARG A 159 10.97 -3.30 0.29
N GLU A 160 11.02 -4.30 1.17
CA GLU A 160 10.97 -4.05 2.61
C GLU A 160 12.12 -3.13 3.07
N GLY A 161 11.82 -2.29 4.06
CA GLY A 161 12.74 -1.24 4.53
C GLY A 161 12.79 0.01 3.64
N SER A 162 12.03 0.07 2.55
CA SER A 162 11.90 1.30 1.76
C SER A 162 10.61 2.08 2.03
N VAL A 163 10.68 3.39 1.81
CA VAL A 163 9.54 4.32 1.85
C VAL A 163 9.62 5.27 0.66
N ILE A 164 8.46 5.69 0.15
CA ILE A 164 8.36 6.73 -0.87
C ILE A 164 7.83 7.99 -0.20
N VAL A 165 8.59 9.08 -0.29
CA VAL A 165 8.19 10.39 0.20
C VAL A 165 7.72 11.23 -0.99
N ASN A 166 6.40 11.43 -1.08
CA ASN A 166 5.79 12.29 -2.07
C ASN A 166 5.67 13.72 -1.54
N GLN A 167 6.46 14.64 -2.08
CA GLN A 167 6.48 16.04 -1.65
C GLN A 167 6.96 16.93 -2.79
N ASP A 168 6.36 18.12 -2.95
CA ASP A 168 6.75 19.14 -3.94
C ASP A 168 6.88 18.62 -5.38
N GLY A 169 5.95 17.72 -5.77
CA GLY A 169 5.92 17.12 -7.11
C GLY A 169 7.01 16.08 -7.37
N LYS A 170 7.69 15.57 -6.33
CA LYS A 170 8.69 14.50 -6.42
C LYS A 170 8.26 13.28 -5.62
N ALA A 171 8.64 12.10 -6.09
CA ALA A 171 8.43 10.83 -5.39
C ALA A 171 9.77 10.24 -4.99
N MET A 172 10.29 10.65 -3.84
CA MET A 172 11.65 10.30 -3.42
C MET A 172 11.68 8.92 -2.75
N LEU A 173 12.44 7.99 -3.31
CA LEU A 173 12.71 6.69 -2.69
C LEU A 173 13.72 6.84 -1.55
N ARG A 174 13.44 6.20 -0.42
CA ARG A 174 14.30 6.19 0.77
C ARG A 174 14.46 4.77 1.34
N GLY A 175 15.67 4.45 1.82
CA GLY A 175 15.95 3.29 2.67
C GLY A 175 16.39 2.01 1.95
N ASN A 176 15.82 1.72 0.78
CA ASN A 176 16.22 0.57 -0.05
C ASN A 176 16.03 0.89 -1.55
N SER A 177 16.46 -0.01 -2.43
CA SER A 177 16.16 0.06 -3.87
C SER A 177 14.71 -0.35 -4.16
N ALA A 178 14.19 0.08 -5.30
CA ALA A 178 12.88 -0.35 -5.81
C ALA A 178 13.00 -0.87 -7.25
N ALA A 179 12.10 -1.76 -7.65
CA ALA A 179 12.02 -2.26 -9.01
C ALA A 179 10.92 -1.50 -9.77
N ILE A 180 11.22 -1.04 -10.98
CA ILE A 180 10.30 -0.32 -11.87
C ILE A 180 9.87 -1.24 -12.99
N PHE A 181 8.55 -1.37 -13.14
CA PHE A 181 7.92 -2.18 -14.17
C PHE A 181 7.09 -1.29 -15.08
N LEU A 182 7.49 -1.25 -16.36
CA LEU A 182 6.74 -0.62 -17.43
C LEU A 182 6.36 -1.68 -18.46
N LYS A 183 5.14 -1.58 -18.99
CA LYS A 183 4.61 -2.57 -19.94
C LYS A 183 5.53 -2.71 -21.15
N GLY A 184 5.90 -3.96 -21.47
CA GLY A 184 6.75 -4.29 -22.60
C GLY A 184 8.23 -3.89 -22.44
N MET A 185 8.64 -3.40 -21.27
CA MET A 185 10.03 -3.03 -20.99
C MET A 185 10.70 -4.04 -20.05
N GLN A 186 12.03 -4.07 -20.11
CA GLN A 186 12.81 -4.79 -19.10
C GLN A 186 12.69 -4.07 -17.76
N VAL A 187 12.55 -4.84 -16.68
CA VAL A 187 12.50 -4.30 -15.32
C VAL A 187 13.80 -3.59 -15.00
N ALA A 188 13.68 -2.39 -14.42
CA ALA A 188 14.81 -1.58 -14.01
C ALA A 188 14.85 -1.45 -12.49
N ASP A 189 16.01 -1.64 -11.89
CA ASP A 189 16.24 -1.33 -10.48
C ASP A 189 16.68 0.13 -10.31
N VAL A 190 16.07 0.82 -9.35
CA VAL A 190 16.41 2.19 -8.98
C VAL A 190 16.93 2.23 -7.54
N ALA A 191 18.03 2.94 -7.34
CA ALA A 191 18.71 3.01 -6.05
C ALA A 191 17.99 3.95 -5.07
N ASP A 192 18.26 3.78 -3.77
CA ASP A 192 17.93 4.77 -2.75
C ASP A 192 18.39 6.18 -3.16
N GLY A 193 17.60 7.19 -2.83
CA GLY A 193 17.85 8.57 -3.23
C GLY A 193 17.19 8.98 -4.55
N SER A 194 16.70 8.04 -5.35
CA SER A 194 16.10 8.31 -6.66
C SER A 194 14.76 9.04 -6.56
N ASP A 195 14.48 9.90 -7.54
CA ASP A 195 13.15 10.47 -7.79
C ASP A 195 12.41 9.55 -8.76
N LEU A 196 11.48 8.75 -8.23
CA LEU A 196 10.83 7.67 -8.95
C LEU A 196 10.08 8.16 -10.18
N LEU A 197 9.52 9.38 -10.15
CA LEU A 197 8.76 9.94 -11.27
C LEU A 197 9.58 10.14 -12.55
N LYS A 198 10.92 10.15 -12.45
CA LYS A 198 11.80 10.24 -13.64
C LYS A 198 11.97 8.90 -14.36
N HIS A 199 11.45 7.82 -13.78
CA HIS A 199 11.56 6.46 -14.31
C HIS A 199 10.20 5.90 -14.75
N LEU A 200 9.12 6.67 -14.63
CA LEU A 200 7.74 6.28 -14.96
C LEU A 200 7.27 6.88 -16.29
#